data_AF-A0A2V6ETP1-F1
#
_entry.id   AF-A0A2V6ETP1-F1
#
_cell.length_a   1.000
_cell.length_b   1.000
_cell.length_c   1.000
_cell.angle_alpha   90.00
_cell.angle_beta   90.00
_cell.angle_gamma   90.00
#
_symmetry.space_group_name_H-M   'P 1'
#
loop_
_entity.id
_entity.type
_entity.pdbx_description
1 polymer ?
#
loop_
_entity_poly.entity_id
_entity_poly.type
_entity_poly.pdbx_seq_one_letter_code
_entity_poly.pdbx_strand_id
1 'polypeptide(L)'
;MDNEHAAAVAKFLRDDPALRVDFCSNATGVDWLDRTVKKTVKVKKVVDGVEKDVDETTEEKVPGFLEAVYHLYSMTHKHGPVIIRMRTIDRVEGARLPSLTSIYRSAEFQEREIFDLYGVRFDGHPDLRRILMWDEFVDYPMRKDYREPDDYEYEPTPHDDVLEKAKQHY
;
A
#
# COMPACT_ATOMS: atom_id res chain seq x y z
N MET A 1 5.45 -3.43 11.52
CA MET A 1 6.39 -4.54 11.33
C MET A 1 7.44 -4.06 10.38
N ASP A 2 8.70 -4.32 10.68
CA ASP A 2 9.78 -4.08 9.73
C ASP A 2 9.66 -5.10 8.60
N ASN A 3 9.76 -4.64 7.36
CA ASN A 3 9.55 -5.50 6.19
C ASN A 3 10.51 -6.69 6.18
N GLU A 4 11.75 -6.50 6.64
CA GLU A 4 12.78 -7.56 6.70
C GLU A 4 12.36 -8.78 7.53
N HIS A 5 11.55 -8.57 8.57
CA HIS A 5 11.11 -9.64 9.47
C HIS A 5 9.75 -10.23 9.06
N ALA A 6 9.07 -9.68 8.05
CA ALA A 6 7.75 -10.12 7.67
C ALA A 6 7.71 -11.60 7.23
N ALA A 7 8.71 -12.04 6.45
CA ALA A 7 8.83 -13.43 6.03
C ALA A 7 9.11 -14.36 7.23
N ALA A 8 9.97 -13.94 8.17
CA ALA A 8 10.27 -14.72 9.37
C ALA A 8 9.03 -14.89 10.26
N VAL A 9 8.24 -13.83 10.42
CA VAL A 9 7.01 -13.87 11.20
C VAL A 9 5.92 -14.68 10.50
N ALA A 10 5.74 -14.52 9.18
CA ALA A 10 4.83 -15.36 8.41
C ALA A 10 5.18 -16.85 8.55
N LYS A 11 6.48 -17.19 8.50
CA LYS A 11 6.95 -18.56 8.70
C LYS A 11 6.67 -19.04 10.13
N PHE A 12 6.92 -18.21 11.14
CA PHE A 12 6.60 -18.54 12.52
C PHE A 12 5.10 -18.81 12.72
N LEU A 13 4.23 -17.94 12.19
CA LEU A 13 2.77 -18.09 12.29
C LEU A 13 2.29 -19.40 11.64
N ARG A 14 2.91 -19.83 10.54
CA ARG A 14 2.61 -21.10 9.87
C ARG A 14 3.15 -22.31 10.63
N ASP A 15 4.41 -22.27 11.02
CA ASP A 15 5.16 -23.42 11.54
C ASP A 15 4.94 -23.66 13.05
N ASP A 16 4.43 -22.67 13.79
CA ASP A 16 4.08 -22.82 15.21
C ASP A 16 2.87 -23.77 15.38
N PRO A 17 2.95 -24.80 16.24
CA PRO A 17 1.89 -25.80 16.40
C PRO A 17 0.63 -25.27 17.10
N ALA A 18 0.74 -24.22 17.92
CA ALA A 18 -0.41 -23.61 18.58
C ALA A 18 -1.16 -22.66 17.63
N LEU A 19 -0.42 -21.95 16.76
CA LEU A 19 -1.02 -21.01 15.81
C LEU A 19 -1.44 -21.69 14.50
N ARG A 20 -0.57 -22.46 13.85
CA ARG A 20 -0.85 -23.17 12.59
C ARG A 20 -1.61 -22.32 11.57
N VAL A 21 -1.15 -21.10 11.31
CA VAL A 21 -1.76 -20.21 10.33
C VAL A 21 -1.27 -20.61 8.95
N ASP A 22 -1.96 -21.59 8.35
CA ASP A 22 -1.56 -22.32 7.17
C ASP A 22 -2.23 -21.85 5.87
N PHE A 23 -3.27 -21.02 5.97
CA PHE A 23 -4.03 -20.56 4.81
C PHE A 23 -3.96 -19.03 4.64
N CYS A 24 -3.43 -18.56 3.50
CA CYS A 24 -3.59 -17.18 3.07
C CYS A 24 -4.84 -17.06 2.21
N SER A 25 -5.85 -16.36 2.73
CA SER A 25 -7.13 -16.15 2.08
C SER A 25 -7.06 -15.02 1.05
N ASN A 26 -6.49 -13.88 1.45
CA ASN A 26 -6.41 -12.70 0.60
C ASN A 26 -5.15 -11.87 0.88
N ALA A 27 -4.54 -11.31 -0.16
CA ALA A 27 -3.56 -10.24 -0.08
C ALA A 27 -4.07 -9.04 -0.88
N THR A 28 -4.17 -7.88 -0.25
CA THR A 28 -4.68 -6.65 -0.88
C THR A 28 -3.69 -5.51 -0.76
N GLY A 29 -3.58 -4.70 -1.81
CA GLY A 29 -2.84 -3.44 -1.79
C GLY A 29 -3.70 -2.30 -1.27
N VAL A 30 -3.10 -1.36 -0.55
CA VAL A 30 -3.74 -0.15 -0.06
C VAL A 30 -2.80 1.03 -0.31
N ASP A 31 -3.33 2.08 -0.93
CA ASP A 31 -2.59 3.31 -1.18
C ASP A 31 -2.90 4.37 -0.11
N TRP A 32 -1.87 4.78 0.64
CA TRP A 32 -1.93 5.86 1.60
C TRP A 32 -1.24 7.09 1.03
N LEU A 33 -2.00 8.17 0.85
CA LEU A 33 -1.49 9.47 0.41
C LEU A 33 -0.76 10.20 1.54
N ASP A 34 0.03 11.19 1.14
CA ASP A 34 0.67 12.13 2.05
C ASP A 34 -0.35 12.74 3.01
N ARG A 35 0.01 12.79 4.29
CA ARG A 35 -0.84 13.38 5.32
C ARG A 35 -0.05 14.38 6.16
N THR A 36 -0.69 15.51 6.43
CA THR A 36 -0.17 16.50 7.38
C THR A 36 -0.77 16.22 8.74
N VAL A 37 0.04 15.75 9.69
CA VAL A 37 -0.39 15.53 11.07
C VAL A 37 -0.08 16.79 11.88
N LYS A 38 -1.12 17.41 12.45
CA LYS A 38 -0.97 18.53 13.37
C LYS A 38 -0.75 17.97 14.76
N LYS A 39 0.44 18.21 15.32
CA LYS A 39 0.77 17.84 16.70
C LYS A 39 0.76 19.10 17.55
N THR A 40 -0.25 19.22 18.42
CA THR A 40 -0.30 20.29 19.43
C THR A 40 0.51 19.85 20.63
N VAL A 41 1.63 20.52 20.89
CA VAL A 41 2.42 20.30 22.10
C VAL A 41 2.19 21.47 23.04
N LYS A 42 1.72 21.17 24.25
CA LYS A 42 1.63 22.17 25.33
C LYS A 42 3.04 22.48 25.80
N VAL A 43 3.55 23.66 25.45
CA VAL A 43 4.85 24.13 25.92
C VAL A 43 4.61 25.23 26.94
N LYS A 44 5.14 25.05 28.15
CA LYS A 44 5.21 26.13 29.14
C LYS A 44 6.29 27.11 28.70
N LYS A 45 5.89 28.30 28.26
CA LYS A 45 6.82 29.42 28.01
C LYS A 45 6.59 30.48 29.08
N VAL A 46 7.68 30.94 29.70
CA VAL A 46 7.67 32.07 30.63
C VAL A 46 7.79 33.34 29.79
N VAL A 47 6.74 34.14 29.72
CA VAL A 47 6.77 35.48 29.11
C VAL A 47 6.44 36.47 30.22
N ASP A 48 7.34 37.42 30.47
CA ASP A 48 7.21 38.46 31.51
C ASP A 48 6.99 37.94 32.94
N GLY A 49 7.64 36.84 33.32
CA GLY A 49 7.62 36.34 34.71
C GLY A 49 6.32 35.65 35.15
N VAL A 50 5.38 35.42 34.22
CA VAL A 50 4.16 34.64 34.46
C VAL A 50 4.19 33.39 33.57
N GLU A 51 4.01 32.21 34.18
CA GLU A 51 3.86 30.97 33.41
C GLU A 51 2.57 31.02 32.59
N LYS A 52 2.69 30.96 31.25
CA LYS A 52 1.56 30.72 30.35
C LYS A 52 1.79 29.43 29.58
N ASP A 53 0.77 28.58 29.58
CA ASP A 53 0.69 27.42 28.70
C ASP A 53 0.39 27.95 27.28
N VAL A 54 1.33 27.76 26.34
CA VAL A 54 1.15 28.10 24.93
C VAL A 54 1.06 26.79 24.15
N ASP A 55 -0.04 26.62 23.41
CA ASP A 55 -0.25 25.50 22.50
C ASP A 55 0.56 25.74 21.21
N GLU A 56 1.72 25.08 21.08
CA GLU A 56 2.55 25.16 19.88
C GLU A 56 2.12 24.03 18.92
N THR A 57 1.52 24.40 17.78
CA THR A 57 1.07 23.44 16.75
C THR A 57 2.18 23.23 15.74
N THR A 58 2.79 22.05 15.72
CA THR A 58 3.76 21.66 14.68
C THR A 58 3.03 20.85 13.61
N GLU A 59 3.21 21.21 12.34
CA GLU A 59 2.72 20.45 11.20
C GLU A 59 3.81 19.50 10.69
N GLU A 60 3.61 18.19 10.85
CA GLU A 60 4.52 17.16 10.35
C GLU A 60 3.93 16.54 9.08
N LYS A 61 4.64 16.64 7.95
CA LYS A 61 4.27 15.95 6.71
C LYS A 61 4.79 14.53 6.76
N VAL A 62 3.88 13.56 6.81
CA VAL A 62 4.20 12.13 6.69
C VAL A 62 4.04 11.76 5.22
N PRO A 63 5.11 11.26 4.55
CA PRO A 63 5.00 10.82 3.17
C PRO A 63 4.05 9.62 3.06
N GLY A 64 3.35 9.55 1.94
CA GLY A 64 2.49 8.43 1.60
C GLY A 64 3.28 7.14 1.45
N PHE A 65 2.59 6.02 1.59
CA PHE A 65 3.18 4.69 1.44
C PHE A 65 2.15 3.73 0.88
N LEU A 66 2.65 2.67 0.24
CA LEU A 66 1.82 1.55 -0.18
C LEU A 66 1.85 0.49 0.93
N GLU A 67 0.72 -0.15 1.17
CA GLU A 67 0.61 -1.18 2.18
C GLU A 67 0.03 -2.45 1.56
N ALA A 68 0.71 -3.58 1.76
CA ALA A 68 0.18 -4.89 1.42
C ALA A 68 -0.37 -5.56 2.68
N VAL A 69 -1.62 -6.00 2.61
CA VAL A 69 -2.37 -6.56 3.75
C VAL A 69 -2.73 -8.01 3.45
N TYR A 70 -2.20 -8.93 4.25
CA TYR A 70 -2.42 -10.36 4.11
C TYR A 70 -3.38 -10.84 5.19
N HIS A 71 -4.45 -11.50 4.76
CA HIS A 71 -5.47 -12.10 5.61
C HIS A 71 -5.20 -13.59 5.70
N LEU A 72 -4.72 -14.02 6.86
CA LEU A 72 -4.30 -15.38 7.13
C LEU A 72 -5.26 -16.05 8.10
N TYR A 73 -5.45 -17.35 7.92
CA TYR A 73 -6.33 -18.19 8.73
C TYR A 73 -5.62 -19.49 9.11
N SER A 74 -5.99 -20.03 10.27
CA SER A 74 -5.65 -21.40 10.65
C SER A 74 -6.81 -22.32 10.29
N MET A 75 -6.62 -23.18 9.30
CA MET A 75 -7.60 -24.20 8.94
C MET A 75 -7.64 -25.33 9.96
N THR A 76 -6.48 -25.67 10.52
CA THR A 76 -6.34 -26.75 11.52
C THR A 76 -7.11 -26.42 12.80
N HIS A 77 -6.90 -25.21 13.34
CA HIS A 77 -7.51 -24.80 14.61
C HIS A 77 -8.80 -23.97 14.42
N LYS A 78 -9.19 -23.69 13.17
CA LYS A 78 -10.37 -22.89 12.81
C LYS A 78 -10.40 -21.52 13.49
N HIS A 79 -9.23 -20.91 13.67
CA HIS A 79 -9.10 -19.54 14.19
C HIS A 79 -8.55 -18.60 13.12
N GLY A 80 -8.92 -17.33 13.23
CA GLY A 80 -8.57 -16.28 12.28
C GLY A 80 -9.61 -15.15 12.33
N PRO A 81 -9.39 -14.03 11.63
CA PRO A 81 -8.24 -13.72 10.78
C PRO A 81 -7.03 -13.17 11.55
N VAL A 82 -5.83 -13.61 11.18
CA VAL A 82 -4.57 -12.95 11.55
C VAL A 82 -4.12 -12.09 10.37
N ILE A 83 -3.88 -10.81 10.62
CA ILE A 83 -3.57 -9.85 9.56
C ILE A 83 -2.09 -9.46 9.64
N ILE A 84 -1.36 -9.69 8.55
CA ILE A 84 -0.01 -9.14 8.37
C ILE A 84 -0.12 -7.89 7.51
N ARG A 85 0.43 -6.78 8.00
CA ARG A 85 0.50 -5.52 7.27
C ARG A 85 1.95 -5.17 7.00
N MET A 86 2.31 -5.08 5.74
CA MET A 86 3.63 -4.68 5.27
C MET A 86 3.54 -3.32 4.60
N ARG A 87 4.40 -2.38 5.00
CA ARG A 87 4.35 -0.98 4.53
C ARG A 87 5.60 -0.65 3.77
N THR A 88 5.48 -0.09 2.58
CA THR A 88 6.63 0.39 1.82
C THR A 88 7.23 1.64 2.48
N ILE A 89 8.48 1.93 2.15
CA ILE A 89 9.17 3.13 2.63
C ILE A 89 8.61 4.36 1.92
N ASP A 90 8.28 4.21 0.63
CA ASP A 90 7.79 5.27 -0.23
C ASP A 90 6.86 4.69 -1.34
N ARG A 91 6.12 5.56 -2.03
CA ARG A 91 5.24 5.24 -3.15
C ARG A 91 5.98 5.13 -4.49
N VAL A 92 7.11 5.82 -4.66
CA VAL A 92 7.76 5.99 -5.97
C VAL A 92 8.89 4.98 -6.18
N GLU A 93 10.04 5.19 -5.54
CA GLU A 93 11.23 4.35 -5.77
C GLU A 93 11.32 3.18 -4.76
N GLY A 94 10.76 3.40 -3.56
CA GLY A 94 10.82 2.48 -2.42
C GLY A 94 9.66 1.49 -2.31
N ALA A 95 8.83 1.33 -3.35
CA ALA A 95 7.65 0.46 -3.36
C ALA A 95 8.01 -1.04 -3.47
N ARG A 96 8.93 -1.52 -2.62
CA ARG A 96 9.40 -2.91 -2.59
C ARG A 96 9.03 -3.59 -1.28
N LEU A 97 8.55 -4.83 -1.37
CA LEU A 97 8.21 -5.68 -0.23
C LEU A 97 8.75 -7.09 -0.45
N PRO A 98 9.05 -7.85 0.60
CA PRO A 98 9.37 -9.27 0.44
C PRO A 98 8.11 -10.06 0.07
N SER A 99 8.26 -11.00 -0.87
CA SER A 99 7.20 -11.94 -1.27
C SER A 99 6.94 -12.97 -0.18
N LEU A 100 5.68 -13.29 0.07
CA LEU A 100 5.27 -14.38 0.96
C LEU A 100 4.92 -15.66 0.19
N THR A 101 5.09 -15.70 -1.13
CA THR A 101 4.77 -16.86 -1.99
C THR A 101 5.50 -18.14 -1.61
N SER A 102 6.74 -18.04 -1.13
CA SER A 102 7.54 -19.18 -0.64
C SER A 102 6.95 -19.83 0.61
N ILE A 103 6.14 -19.09 1.37
CA ILE A 103 5.48 -19.54 2.60
C ILE A 103 4.04 -19.95 2.31
N TYR A 104 3.31 -19.08 1.60
CA TYR A 104 1.91 -19.22 1.22
C TYR A 104 1.79 -19.19 -0.30
N ARG A 105 1.66 -20.36 -0.92
CA ARG A 105 1.53 -20.45 -2.38
C ARG A 105 0.27 -19.78 -2.92
N SER A 106 -0.79 -19.65 -2.11
CA SER A 106 -2.02 -18.95 -2.52
C SER A 106 -1.82 -17.45 -2.76
N ALA A 107 -0.74 -16.85 -2.26
CA ALA A 107 -0.45 -15.43 -2.46
C ALA A 107 0.11 -15.09 -3.85
N GLU A 108 0.44 -16.06 -4.71
CA GLU A 108 1.10 -15.81 -6.01
C GLU A 108 0.28 -14.87 -6.92
N PHE A 109 -0.97 -15.20 -7.20
CA PHE A 109 -1.82 -14.34 -8.02
C PHE A 109 -2.15 -13.01 -7.35
N GLN A 110 -2.28 -13.00 -6.02
CA GLN A 110 -2.64 -11.80 -5.27
C GLN A 110 -1.49 -10.79 -5.23
N GLU A 111 -0.24 -11.26 -5.08
CA GLU A 111 0.94 -10.40 -5.18
C GLU A 111 1.12 -9.83 -6.60
N ARG A 112 0.78 -10.62 -7.64
CA ARG A 112 0.76 -10.12 -9.03
C ARG A 112 -0.31 -9.08 -9.28
N GLU A 113 -1.50 -9.26 -8.71
CA GLU A 113 -2.57 -8.26 -8.77
C GLU A 113 -2.14 -6.95 -8.11
N ILE A 114 -1.52 -7.01 -6.92
CA ILE A 114 -1.01 -5.82 -6.23
C ILE A 114 0.09 -5.15 -7.06
N PHE A 115 0.96 -5.91 -7.70
CA PHE A 115 1.98 -5.38 -8.61
C PHE A 115 1.35 -4.67 -9.81
N ASP A 116 0.33 -5.24 -10.42
CA ASP A 116 -0.32 -4.68 -11.61
C ASP A 116 -1.19 -3.45 -11.31
N LEU A 117 -1.89 -3.45 -10.17
CA LEU A 117 -2.84 -2.40 -9.79
C LEU A 117 -2.21 -1.25 -9.00
N TYR A 118 -1.21 -1.54 -8.15
CA TYR A 118 -0.56 -0.57 -7.27
C TYR A 118 0.93 -0.36 -7.58
N GLY A 119 1.58 -1.24 -8.35
CA GLY A 119 2.99 -1.11 -8.68
C GLY A 119 3.95 -1.50 -7.57
N VAL A 120 3.50 -2.27 -6.58
CA VAL A 120 4.38 -2.79 -5.52
C VAL A 120 5.19 -3.96 -6.07
N ARG A 121 6.52 -3.87 -5.97
CA ARG A 121 7.42 -4.95 -6.39
C ARG A 121 7.68 -5.92 -5.25
N PHE A 122 7.46 -7.21 -5.51
CA PHE A 122 7.70 -8.26 -4.53
C PHE A 122 9.03 -8.97 -4.78
N ASP A 123 9.98 -8.79 -3.87
CA ASP A 123 11.29 -9.44 -3.93
C ASP A 123 11.16 -10.93 -3.55
N GLY A 124 11.63 -11.82 -4.42
CA GLY A 124 11.54 -13.28 -4.24
C GLY A 124 10.29 -13.95 -4.80
N HIS A 125 9.45 -13.20 -5.53
CA HIS A 125 8.30 -13.76 -6.25
C HIS A 125 8.75 -14.59 -7.48
N PRO A 126 8.15 -15.77 -7.76
CA PRO A 126 8.59 -16.64 -8.86
C PRO A 126 8.35 -16.05 -10.26
N ASP A 127 7.21 -15.39 -10.48
CA ASP A 127 6.86 -14.77 -11.77
C ASP A 127 6.04 -13.49 -11.57
N LEU A 128 6.72 -12.35 -11.44
CA LEU A 128 6.07 -11.05 -11.21
C LEU A 128 5.81 -10.36 -12.55
N ARG A 129 4.68 -10.71 -13.18
CA ARG A 129 4.17 -10.09 -14.42
C ARG A 129 2.74 -9.60 -14.23
N ARG A 130 2.36 -8.59 -15.02
CA ARG A 130 0.98 -8.08 -15.11
C ARG A 130 -0.01 -9.23 -15.40
N ILE A 131 -1.24 -9.08 -14.94
CA ILE A 131 -2.27 -10.14 -15.08
C ILE A 131 -3.65 -9.60 -15.43
N LEU A 132 -3.99 -8.38 -14.98
CA LEU A 132 -5.28 -7.73 -15.24
C LEU A 132 -5.17 -6.71 -16.37
N MET A 133 -4.11 -5.90 -16.38
CA MET A 133 -3.90 -4.86 -17.37
C MET A 133 -3.21 -5.42 -18.62
N TRP A 134 -3.43 -4.76 -19.76
CA TRP A 134 -2.74 -5.08 -21.00
C TRP A 134 -1.25 -4.71 -20.93
N ASP A 135 -0.43 -5.36 -21.76
CA ASP A 135 1.04 -5.27 -21.67
C ASP A 135 1.60 -3.85 -21.86
N GLU A 136 0.93 -3.01 -22.64
CA GLU A 136 1.32 -1.62 -22.90
C GLU A 136 0.80 -0.61 -21.87
N PHE A 137 0.03 -1.04 -20.87
CA PHE A 137 -0.45 -0.14 -19.83
C PHE A 137 0.73 0.28 -18.96
N VAL A 138 0.99 1.59 -18.85
CA VAL A 138 2.17 2.10 -18.12
C VAL A 138 1.84 2.40 -16.66
N ASP A 139 0.61 2.81 -16.38
CA ASP A 139 0.19 3.30 -15.06
C ASP A 139 -0.31 2.20 -14.12
N TYR A 140 -0.86 2.62 -12.98
CA TYR A 140 -1.40 1.79 -11.91
C TYR A 140 -2.77 2.32 -11.48
N PRO A 141 -3.88 1.71 -11.94
CA PRO A 141 -5.20 2.32 -11.89
C PRO A 141 -5.79 2.44 -10.47
N MET A 142 -5.34 1.60 -9.53
CA MET A 142 -5.83 1.64 -8.14
C MET A 142 -5.05 2.59 -7.24
N ARG A 143 -4.04 3.30 -7.78
CA ARG A 143 -3.41 4.38 -7.03
C ARG A 143 -4.32 5.61 -7.03
N LYS A 144 -4.38 6.30 -5.89
CA LYS A 144 -5.28 7.45 -5.70
C LYS A 144 -4.88 8.69 -6.50
N ASP A 145 -3.65 8.72 -7.02
CA ASP A 145 -3.14 9.74 -7.94
C ASP A 145 -3.37 9.39 -9.41
N TYR A 146 -3.93 8.22 -9.72
CA TYR A 146 -4.28 7.84 -11.07
C TYR A 146 -5.33 8.80 -11.64
N ARG A 147 -5.08 9.28 -12.86
CA ARG A 147 -6.03 10.08 -13.64
C ARG A 147 -6.52 9.21 -14.78
N GLU A 148 -7.83 9.19 -14.98
CA GLU A 148 -8.42 8.50 -16.12
C GLU A 148 -7.86 9.09 -17.42
N PRO A 149 -7.46 8.26 -18.40
CA PRO A 149 -6.98 8.76 -19.67
C PRO A 149 -8.11 9.48 -20.41
N ASP A 150 -7.78 10.59 -21.07
CA ASP A 150 -8.75 11.50 -21.67
C ASP A 150 -9.59 10.88 -22.81
N ASP A 151 -9.17 9.73 -23.33
CA ASP A 151 -9.66 9.12 -24.58
C ASP A 151 -10.21 7.68 -24.36
N TYR A 152 -11.22 7.55 -23.48
CA TYR A 152 -11.88 6.26 -23.18
C TYR A 152 -13.29 6.10 -23.76
N GLU A 153 -13.84 7.14 -24.39
CA GLU A 153 -15.19 7.08 -24.92
C GLU A 153 -15.19 6.48 -26.33
N TYR A 154 -15.86 5.32 -26.47
CA TYR A 154 -16.21 4.74 -27.78
C TYR A 154 -17.17 5.65 -28.58
N GLU A 155 -17.85 6.57 -27.89
CA GLU A 155 -18.59 7.64 -28.54
C GLU A 155 -17.59 8.68 -29.08
N PRO A 156 -17.74 9.14 -30.33
CA PRO A 156 -16.89 10.20 -30.85
C PRO A 156 -17.18 11.48 -30.06
N THR A 157 -16.41 11.70 -29.00
CA THR A 157 -16.30 13.02 -28.39
C THR A 157 -15.81 13.96 -29.47
N PRO A 158 -16.41 15.16 -29.63
CA PRO A 158 -15.88 16.16 -30.52
C PRO A 158 -14.39 16.34 -30.23
N HIS A 159 -13.55 16.29 -31.27
CA HIS A 159 -12.09 16.33 -31.12
C HIS A 159 -11.60 17.53 -30.27
N ASP A 160 -12.38 18.61 -30.25
CA ASP A 160 -12.11 19.82 -29.48
C ASP A 160 -12.19 19.59 -27.95
N ASP A 161 -13.12 18.76 -27.46
CA ASP A 161 -13.29 18.50 -26.02
C ASP A 161 -12.18 17.61 -25.47
N VAL A 162 -11.71 16.64 -26.27
CA VAL A 162 -10.55 15.80 -25.96
C VAL A 162 -9.27 16.64 -25.96
N LEU A 163 -9.16 17.59 -26.90
CA LEU A 163 -8.00 18.50 -26.99
C LEU A 163 -7.95 19.47 -25.80
N GLU A 164 -9.10 19.94 -25.28
CA GLU A 164 -9.14 20.76 -24.07
C GLU A 164 -8.78 19.98 -22.81
N LYS A 165 -9.26 18.73 -22.67
CA LYS A 165 -8.86 17.85 -21.56
C LYS A 165 -7.36 17.54 -21.60
N ALA A 166 -6.82 17.16 -22.75
CA ALA A 166 -5.39 16.89 -22.92
C ALA A 166 -4.49 18.11 -22.56
N LYS A 167 -4.95 19.33 -22.84
CA LYS A 167 -4.26 20.58 -22.44
C LYS A 167 -4.31 20.88 -20.94
N GLN A 168 -5.23 20.28 -20.18
CA GLN A 168 -5.25 20.40 -18.71
C GLN A 168 -4.31 19.38 -18.04
N HIS A 169 -3.92 18.34 -18.76
CA HIS A 169 -3.08 17.25 -18.27
C HIS A 169 -1.58 17.44 -18.55
N TYR A 170 -1.22 18.24 -19.58
CA TYR A 170 0.14 18.64 -19.94
C TYR A 170 0.40 20.14 -19.70
#